data_AF-A0A5R8WB91-F1
#
_entry.id   AF-A0A5R8WB91-F1
#
_cell.length_a   1.000
_cell.length_b   1.000
_cell.length_c   1.000
_cell.angle_alpha   90.00
_cell.angle_beta   90.00
_cell.angle_gamma   90.00
#
_symmetry.space_group_name_H-M   'P 1'
#
loop_
_entity.id
_entity.type
_entity.pdbx_description
1 polymer ?
#
loop_
_entity_poly.entity_id
_entity_poly.type
_entity_poly.pdbx_seq_one_letter_code
_entity_poly.pdbx_strand_id
1 'polypeptide(L)'
;MGLALPRPLEPDAKFDYSNTNTLILGRLIEKITETTYADAQKTHISDPLSLTGTSLPGSDGALPVPHPTGLTLHRLPEGQTTPQDATARKPSWGWTAGALTSTAADMLTYGRALGTGQGLLEPKTQALRLASIPGPAGYGLAGGCIDGWLGHSGEIPGFNTSLYYDTRSDTTVANLANSDILSGDCTQSPTLLSNPTQLPCMDPAGRILIAVSAALGRPFMPNPKS
;
A
#
# COMPACT_ATOMS: atom_id res chain seq x y z
N MET A 1 1.20 14.27 10.86
CA MET A 1 0.05 14.61 9.99
C MET A 1 0.03 16.11 9.78
N GLY A 2 -0.14 16.56 8.53
CA GLY A 2 0.17 17.94 8.12
C GLY A 2 -1.01 18.92 8.06
N LEU A 3 -2.15 18.62 8.67
CA LEU A 3 -3.37 19.47 8.57
C LEU A 3 -3.17 20.92 9.03
N ALA A 4 -2.16 21.19 9.86
CA ALA A 4 -1.82 22.51 10.38
C ALA A 4 -0.48 23.07 9.83
N LEU A 5 0.15 22.37 8.88
CA LEU A 5 1.39 22.84 8.26
C LEU A 5 1.08 23.67 7.00
N PRO A 6 1.93 24.65 6.65
CA PRO A 6 1.77 25.39 5.40
C PRO A 6 1.84 24.43 4.20
N ARG A 7 1.07 24.74 3.15
CA ARG A 7 1.07 23.96 1.92
C ARG A 7 2.46 24.08 1.28
N PRO A 8 3.13 22.95 0.97
CA PRO A 8 4.45 23.01 0.34
C PRO A 8 4.36 23.44 -1.13
N LEU A 9 3.17 23.38 -1.74
CA LEU A 9 2.93 23.54 -3.17
C LEU A 9 1.56 24.19 -3.41
N GLU A 10 1.45 24.93 -4.52
CA GLU A 10 0.15 25.33 -5.05
C GLU A 10 -0.61 24.12 -5.61
N PRO A 11 -1.97 24.15 -5.60
CA PRO A 11 -2.78 23.11 -6.22
C PRO A 11 -2.35 22.84 -7.67
N ASP A 12 -2.29 21.57 -8.04
CA ASP A 12 -1.95 21.07 -9.38
C ASP A 12 -0.55 21.45 -9.92
N ALA A 13 0.31 22.08 -9.11
CA ALA A 13 1.64 22.50 -9.55
C ALA A 13 2.59 21.30 -9.77
N LYS A 14 2.51 20.28 -8.90
CA LYS A 14 3.22 19.00 -9.05
C LYS A 14 2.56 17.92 -8.19
N PHE A 15 2.82 16.66 -8.51
CA PHE A 15 2.45 15.54 -7.65
C PHE A 15 3.31 15.53 -6.38
N ASP A 16 2.66 15.37 -5.23
CA ASP A 16 3.30 15.13 -3.93
C ASP A 16 2.41 14.20 -3.10
N TYR A 17 2.99 13.10 -2.61
CA TYR A 17 2.23 12.09 -1.88
C TYR A 17 1.90 12.59 -0.48
N SER A 18 0.61 12.63 -0.14
CA SER A 18 0.16 13.11 1.17
C SER A 18 -0.92 12.19 1.74
N ASN A 19 -0.57 11.47 2.80
CA ASN A 19 -1.55 10.71 3.61
C ASN A 19 -2.69 11.61 4.10
N THR A 20 -2.43 12.90 4.31
CA THR A 20 -3.44 13.88 4.72
C THR A 20 -4.59 13.96 3.72
N ASN A 21 -4.31 13.83 2.41
CA ASN A 21 -5.34 13.85 1.38
C ASN A 21 -6.31 12.67 1.56
N THR A 22 -5.78 11.47 1.82
CA THR A 22 -6.60 10.26 2.02
C THR A 22 -7.40 10.31 3.33
N LEU A 23 -6.86 10.93 4.38
CA LEU A 23 -7.58 11.17 5.64
C LEU A 23 -8.77 12.12 5.44
N ILE A 24 -8.60 13.18 4.65
CA ILE A 24 -9.69 14.09 4.30
C ILE A 24 -10.76 13.36 3.47
N LEU A 25 -10.36 12.53 2.51
CA LEU A 25 -11.30 11.69 1.75
C LEU A 25 -12.09 10.75 2.65
N GLY A 26 -11.47 10.18 3.70
CA GLY A 26 -12.16 9.39 4.72
C GLY A 26 -13.30 10.14 5.39
N ARG A 27 -13.06 11.41 5.79
CA ARG A 27 -14.10 12.26 6.37
C ARG A 27 -15.20 12.63 5.39
N LEU A 28 -14.84 12.83 4.12
CA LEU A 28 -15.82 13.09 3.07
C LEU A 28 -16.73 11.88 2.83
N ILE A 29 -16.17 10.67 2.84
CA ILE A 29 -16.94 9.42 2.76
C ILE A 29 -17.94 9.37 3.91
N GLU A 30 -17.50 9.51 5.16
CA GLU A 30 -18.42 9.48 6.32
C GLU A 30 -19.54 10.52 6.22
N LYS A 31 -19.22 11.72 5.73
CA LYS A 31 -20.20 12.80 5.56
C LYS A 31 -21.23 12.50 4.45
N ILE A 32 -20.81 11.85 3.36
CA ILE A 32 -21.67 11.56 2.21
C ILE A 32 -22.53 10.32 2.47
N THR A 33 -21.95 9.29 3.09
CA THR A 33 -22.65 8.02 3.35
C THR A 33 -23.47 8.04 4.62
N GLU A 34 -23.24 9.02 5.51
CA GLU A 34 -23.83 9.09 6.86
C GLU A 34 -23.54 7.82 7.70
N THR A 35 -22.42 7.15 7.41
CA THR A 35 -21.94 5.95 8.10
C THR A 35 -20.48 6.10 8.52
N THR A 36 -19.97 5.18 9.35
CA THR A 36 -18.53 5.16 9.63
C THR A 36 -17.75 4.75 8.38
N TYR A 37 -16.49 5.18 8.26
CA TYR A 37 -15.65 4.74 7.14
C TYR A 37 -15.52 3.21 7.08
N ALA A 38 -15.47 2.52 8.22
CA ALA A 38 -15.41 1.06 8.27
C ALA A 38 -16.67 0.42 7.65
N ASP A 39 -17.85 0.93 7.98
CA ASP A 39 -19.12 0.43 7.42
C ASP A 39 -19.24 0.75 5.93
N ALA A 40 -18.84 1.95 5.50
CA ALA A 40 -18.81 2.32 4.09
C ALA A 40 -17.85 1.44 3.29
N GLN A 41 -16.61 1.23 3.78
CA GLN A 41 -15.62 0.37 3.15
C GLN A 41 -16.13 -1.07 3.05
N LYS A 42 -16.73 -1.60 4.13
CA LYS A 42 -17.30 -2.94 4.13
C LYS A 42 -18.43 -3.07 3.11
N THR A 43 -19.40 -2.16 3.16
CA THR A 43 -20.61 -2.18 2.32
C THR A 43 -20.29 -2.02 0.83
N HIS A 44 -19.36 -1.13 0.50
CA HIS A 44 -19.07 -0.78 -0.90
C HIS A 44 -17.90 -1.55 -1.51
N ILE A 45 -17.06 -2.22 -0.71
CA ILE A 45 -15.86 -2.91 -1.20
C ILE A 45 -15.79 -4.36 -0.70
N SER A 46 -15.71 -4.58 0.61
CA SER A 46 -15.45 -5.94 1.13
C SER A 46 -16.62 -6.89 0.87
N ASP A 47 -17.87 -6.45 1.06
CA ASP A 47 -19.05 -7.31 0.87
C ASP A 47 -19.28 -7.68 -0.61
N PRO A 48 -19.28 -6.73 -1.57
CA PRO A 48 -19.42 -7.07 -2.99
C PRO A 48 -18.35 -8.02 -3.53
N LEU A 49 -17.14 -7.94 -2.99
CA LEU A 49 -16.00 -8.77 -3.40
C LEU A 49 -15.78 -9.99 -2.49
N SER A 50 -16.61 -10.17 -1.45
CA SER A 50 -16.48 -11.26 -0.46
C SER A 50 -15.10 -11.31 0.25
N LEU A 51 -14.53 -10.15 0.58
CA LEU A 51 -13.22 -10.00 1.25
C LEU A 51 -13.34 -10.22 2.77
N THR A 52 -13.53 -11.47 3.18
CA THR A 52 -13.83 -11.82 4.58
C THR A 52 -12.67 -11.65 5.55
N GLY A 53 -11.44 -11.59 5.06
CA GLY A 53 -10.23 -11.32 5.84
C GLY A 53 -9.82 -9.84 5.85
N THR A 54 -10.64 -8.95 5.27
CA THR A 54 -10.31 -7.52 5.09
C THR A 54 -11.17 -6.65 5.99
N SER A 55 -10.51 -5.86 6.85
CA SER A 55 -11.21 -4.97 7.79
C SER A 55 -10.35 -3.79 8.23
N LEU A 56 -11.02 -2.73 8.67
CA LEU A 56 -10.38 -1.68 9.44
C LEU A 56 -10.29 -2.13 10.91
N PRO A 57 -9.08 -2.25 11.49
CA PRO A 57 -8.93 -2.67 12.87
C PRO A 57 -9.60 -1.69 13.83
N GLY A 58 -10.16 -2.23 14.91
CA GLY A 58 -10.82 -1.46 15.96
C GLY A 58 -9.86 -0.58 16.76
N SER A 59 -10.38 0.10 17.79
CA SER A 59 -9.61 1.01 18.65
C SER A 59 -8.53 0.32 19.49
N ASP A 60 -8.64 -0.99 19.70
CA ASP A 60 -7.61 -1.83 20.31
C ASP A 60 -6.41 -2.05 19.37
N GLY A 61 -6.60 -1.90 18.06
CA GLY A 61 -5.58 -2.07 17.03
C GLY A 61 -5.15 -3.53 16.85
N ALA A 62 -5.96 -4.49 17.30
CA ALA A 62 -5.63 -5.91 17.24
C ALA A 62 -5.71 -6.42 15.79
N LEU A 63 -4.71 -7.21 15.39
CA LEU A 63 -4.73 -7.93 14.11
C LEU A 63 -5.59 -9.19 14.23
N PRO A 64 -6.42 -9.52 13.22
CA PRO A 64 -7.10 -10.81 13.16
C PRO A 64 -6.12 -11.99 13.17
N VAL A 65 -6.46 -13.06 13.91
CA VAL A 65 -5.66 -14.30 13.97
C VAL A 65 -6.06 -15.24 12.82
N PRO A 66 -5.12 -15.94 12.17
CA PRO A 66 -3.66 -15.88 12.38
C PRO A 66 -2.99 -14.70 11.66
N HIS A 67 -1.95 -14.15 12.27
CA HIS A 67 -1.07 -13.14 11.68
C HIS A 67 0.39 -13.41 12.05
N PRO A 68 1.38 -13.03 11.22
CA PRO A 68 2.79 -13.15 11.58
C PRO A 68 3.19 -12.06 12.59
N THR A 69 4.35 -12.25 13.21
CA THR A 69 5.04 -11.19 13.96
C THR A 69 5.64 -10.18 12.99
N GLY A 70 5.30 -8.90 13.13
CA GLY A 70 5.87 -7.81 12.35
C GLY A 70 7.18 -7.30 12.97
N LEU A 71 8.23 -7.18 12.16
CA LEU A 71 9.58 -6.81 12.62
C LEU A 71 10.07 -5.51 11.98
N THR A 72 10.53 -4.56 12.80
CA THR A 72 10.97 -3.24 12.33
C THR A 72 12.26 -2.74 12.99
N LEU A 73 12.99 -1.88 12.27
CA LEU A 73 14.05 -1.03 12.82
C LEU A 73 13.61 0.45 12.98
N HIS A 74 12.33 0.77 12.73
CA HIS A 74 11.82 2.13 12.89
C HIS A 74 11.84 2.57 14.35
N ARG A 75 12.33 3.80 14.56
CA ARG A 75 12.43 4.49 15.87
C ARG A 75 13.34 3.77 16.86
N LEU A 76 14.32 3.02 16.37
CA LEU A 76 15.39 2.54 17.22
C LEU A 76 16.39 3.66 17.54
N PRO A 77 17.01 3.65 18.73
CA PRO A 77 18.20 4.45 18.99
C PRO A 77 19.28 4.21 17.94
N GLU A 78 20.07 5.25 17.65
CA GLU A 78 21.20 5.16 16.72
C GLU A 78 22.15 4.01 17.13
N GLY A 79 22.56 3.20 16.15
CA GLY A 79 23.43 2.05 16.37
C GLY A 79 22.72 0.75 16.81
N GLN A 80 21.40 0.76 17.09
CA GLN A 80 20.67 -0.49 17.29
C GLN A 80 20.23 -1.12 15.95
N THR A 81 20.59 -2.39 15.78
CA THR A 81 20.29 -3.18 14.58
C THR A 81 19.43 -4.41 14.88
N THR A 82 18.97 -4.58 16.12
CA THR A 82 18.09 -5.68 16.52
C THR A 82 16.65 -5.32 16.20
N PRO A 83 15.95 -6.09 15.34
CA PRO A 83 14.55 -5.84 15.05
C PRO A 83 13.68 -5.91 16.30
N GLN A 84 12.71 -5.00 16.39
CA GLN A 84 11.68 -5.02 17.42
C GLN A 84 10.37 -5.57 16.88
N ASP A 85 9.63 -6.27 17.75
CA ASP A 85 8.24 -6.63 17.50
C ASP A 85 7.37 -5.37 17.43
N ALA A 86 6.78 -5.15 16.27
CA ALA A 86 5.87 -4.05 15.98
C ALA A 86 4.42 -4.49 15.80
N THR A 87 4.10 -5.76 16.03
CA THR A 87 2.79 -6.38 15.75
C THR A 87 1.65 -5.65 16.46
N ALA A 88 1.87 -5.22 17.71
CA ALA A 88 0.86 -4.51 18.51
C ALA A 88 0.88 -2.97 18.33
N ARG A 89 1.68 -2.42 17.39
CA ARG A 89 1.73 -0.97 17.16
C ARG A 89 0.45 -0.54 16.44
N LYS A 90 -0.37 0.28 17.10
CA LYS A 90 -1.66 0.74 16.56
C LYS A 90 -1.48 1.60 15.29
N PRO A 91 -2.12 1.26 14.17
CA PRO A 91 -2.04 2.03 12.93
C PRO A 91 -3.08 3.17 12.85
N SER A 92 -3.65 3.61 13.99
CA SER A 92 -4.74 4.61 14.01
C SER A 92 -4.36 5.95 13.39
N TRP A 93 -3.07 6.30 13.39
CA TRP A 93 -2.55 7.48 12.70
C TRP A 93 -2.64 7.38 11.17
N GLY A 94 -2.70 6.16 10.63
CA GLY A 94 -2.89 5.89 9.22
C GLY A 94 -4.36 5.92 8.83
N TRP A 95 -5.28 5.42 9.67
CA TRP A 95 -6.72 5.35 9.41
C TRP A 95 -7.04 4.99 7.93
N THR A 96 -7.73 5.84 7.18
CA THR A 96 -8.07 5.61 5.76
C THR A 96 -6.85 5.60 4.82
N ALA A 97 -5.72 6.14 5.25
CA ALA A 97 -4.48 6.18 4.47
C ALA A 97 -3.63 4.90 4.58
N GLY A 98 -3.92 4.00 5.53
CA GLY A 98 -3.09 2.79 5.65
C GLY A 98 -3.35 1.86 6.84
N ALA A 99 -4.50 1.93 7.49
CA ALA A 99 -4.79 1.07 8.65
C ALA A 99 -5.50 -0.25 8.30
N LEU A 100 -5.96 -0.45 7.07
CA LEU A 100 -6.65 -1.69 6.68
C LEU A 100 -5.74 -2.91 6.88
N THR A 101 -6.34 -3.98 7.38
CA THR A 101 -5.76 -5.33 7.40
C THR A 101 -6.44 -6.18 6.33
N SER A 102 -5.72 -7.14 5.77
CA SER A 102 -6.23 -8.03 4.72
C SER A 102 -5.44 -9.35 4.71
N THR A 103 -5.84 -10.28 3.84
CA THR A 103 -5.14 -11.54 3.58
C THR A 103 -4.61 -11.57 2.15
N ALA A 104 -3.64 -12.44 1.87
CA ALA A 104 -3.16 -12.61 0.49
C ALA A 104 -4.28 -13.00 -0.48
N ALA A 105 -5.22 -13.86 -0.04
CA ALA A 105 -6.36 -14.28 -0.86
C ALA A 105 -7.29 -13.10 -1.21
N ASP A 106 -7.64 -12.29 -0.22
CA ASP A 106 -8.46 -11.08 -0.43
C ASP A 106 -7.74 -10.05 -1.31
N MET A 107 -6.43 -9.86 -1.10
CA MET A 107 -5.63 -8.95 -1.91
C MET A 107 -5.57 -9.39 -3.39
N LEU A 108 -5.54 -10.69 -3.68
CA LEU A 108 -5.61 -11.19 -5.06
C LEU A 108 -6.96 -10.88 -5.72
N THR A 109 -8.07 -11.08 -4.99
CA THR A 109 -9.43 -10.72 -5.44
C THR A 109 -9.55 -9.22 -5.67
N TYR A 110 -9.15 -8.42 -4.68
CA TYR A 110 -9.20 -6.96 -4.77
C TYR A 110 -8.28 -6.43 -5.86
N GLY A 111 -7.09 -6.99 -6.05
CA GLY A 111 -6.14 -6.53 -7.08
C GLY A 111 -6.68 -6.71 -8.49
N ARG A 112 -7.42 -7.80 -8.77
CA ARG A 112 -8.10 -7.94 -10.07
C ARG A 112 -9.25 -6.95 -10.21
N ALA A 113 -10.08 -6.78 -9.17
CA ALA A 113 -11.17 -5.80 -9.17
C ALA A 113 -10.65 -4.35 -9.29
N LEU A 114 -9.49 -4.06 -8.72
CA LEU A 114 -8.76 -2.81 -8.92
C LEU A 114 -8.43 -2.68 -10.40
N GLY A 115 -7.78 -3.67 -11.01
CA GLY A 115 -7.44 -3.69 -12.43
C GLY A 115 -8.62 -3.43 -13.38
N THR A 116 -9.69 -4.20 -13.21
CA THR A 116 -10.75 -4.35 -14.20
C THR A 116 -12.03 -3.58 -13.85
N GLY A 117 -12.20 -3.19 -12.59
CA GLY A 117 -13.47 -2.71 -12.05
C GLY A 117 -14.49 -3.82 -11.77
N GLN A 118 -14.20 -5.08 -12.14
CA GLN A 118 -15.16 -6.19 -12.06
C GLN A 118 -15.63 -6.42 -10.62
N GLY A 119 -16.95 -6.49 -10.45
CA GLY A 119 -17.59 -6.70 -9.14
C GLY A 119 -17.59 -5.48 -8.22
N LEU A 120 -17.03 -4.35 -8.66
CA LEU A 120 -16.86 -3.17 -7.81
C LEU A 120 -17.30 -1.85 -8.45
N LEU A 121 -16.90 -1.59 -9.69
CA LEU A 121 -17.13 -0.32 -10.38
C LEU A 121 -17.85 -0.53 -11.71
N GLU A 122 -18.78 0.37 -12.03
CA GLU A 122 -19.33 0.46 -13.37
C GLU A 122 -18.23 0.77 -14.39
N PRO A 123 -18.34 0.28 -15.65
CA PRO A 123 -17.31 0.50 -16.68
C PRO A 123 -16.95 1.97 -16.89
N LYS A 124 -17.93 2.88 -16.82
CA LYS A 124 -17.70 4.32 -16.96
C LYS A 124 -16.86 4.88 -15.80
N THR A 125 -17.16 4.48 -14.58
CA THR A 125 -16.42 4.91 -13.38
C THR A 125 -15.00 4.36 -13.37
N GLN A 126 -14.82 3.09 -13.78
CA GLN A 126 -13.49 2.50 -13.92
C GLN A 126 -12.66 3.24 -14.98
N ALA A 127 -13.25 3.54 -16.15
CA ALA A 127 -12.57 4.27 -17.21
C ALA A 127 -12.11 5.67 -16.74
N LEU A 128 -12.97 6.40 -16.02
CA LEU A 128 -12.60 7.69 -15.42
C LEU A 128 -11.45 7.55 -14.42
N ARG A 129 -11.47 6.51 -13.58
CA ARG A 129 -10.41 6.27 -12.59
C ARG A 129 -9.07 5.98 -13.28
N LEU A 130 -9.06 5.14 -14.30
CA LEU A 130 -7.83 4.79 -15.04
C LEU A 130 -7.29 5.98 -15.83
N ALA A 131 -8.16 6.81 -16.41
CA ALA A 131 -7.77 8.02 -17.15
C ALA A 131 -7.11 9.10 -16.25
N SER A 132 -7.25 9.00 -14.93
CA SER A 132 -6.58 9.92 -13.99
C SER A 132 -5.06 9.69 -13.86
N ILE A 133 -4.54 8.58 -14.37
CA ILE A 133 -3.12 8.22 -14.25
C ILE A 133 -2.35 8.88 -15.41
N PRO A 134 -1.42 9.82 -15.13
CA PRO A 134 -0.70 10.52 -16.18
C PRO A 134 0.43 9.67 -16.76
N GLY A 135 0.44 9.50 -18.09
CA GLY A 135 1.54 8.88 -18.81
C GLY A 135 1.76 7.38 -18.47
N PRO A 136 2.91 6.81 -18.87
CA PRO A 136 3.21 5.39 -18.68
C PRO A 136 3.72 5.04 -17.27
N ALA A 137 4.09 6.05 -16.48
CA ALA A 137 4.53 5.94 -15.10
C ALA A 137 3.91 7.11 -14.32
N GLY A 138 2.80 6.86 -13.64
CA GLY A 138 2.02 7.93 -13.02
C GLY A 138 1.23 7.45 -11.80
N TYR A 139 0.73 8.42 -11.05
CA TYR A 139 -0.16 8.22 -9.91
C TYR A 139 -1.46 8.98 -10.14
N GLY A 140 -2.58 8.29 -10.10
CA GLY A 140 -3.93 8.84 -10.28
C GLY A 140 -4.74 8.80 -8.99
N LEU A 141 -6.03 8.51 -9.11
CA LEU A 141 -6.93 8.34 -7.97
C LEU A 141 -6.53 7.10 -7.14
N ALA A 142 -5.70 7.34 -6.11
CA ALA A 142 -5.26 6.38 -5.09
C ALA A 142 -4.56 5.11 -5.63
N GLY A 143 -3.90 5.21 -6.79
CA GLY A 143 -3.19 4.09 -7.41
C GLY A 143 -2.20 4.57 -8.46
N GLY A 144 -1.08 3.85 -8.57
CA GLY A 144 -0.07 4.10 -9.59
C GLY A 144 -0.12 3.06 -10.70
N CYS A 145 0.30 3.44 -11.91
CA CYS A 145 0.60 2.49 -12.97
C CYS A 145 2.02 2.74 -13.46
N ILE A 146 2.83 1.69 -13.48
CA ILE A 146 4.20 1.73 -14.01
C ILE A 146 4.39 0.50 -14.88
N ASP A 147 4.79 0.69 -16.14
CA ASP A 147 5.04 -0.40 -17.09
C ASP A 147 3.87 -1.39 -17.21
N GLY A 148 2.63 -0.91 -17.12
CA GLY A 148 1.42 -1.73 -17.20
C GLY A 148 1.00 -2.42 -15.89
N TRP A 149 1.79 -2.28 -14.82
CA TRP A 149 1.45 -2.72 -13.47
C TRP A 149 0.69 -1.64 -12.72
N LEU A 150 -0.63 -1.83 -12.61
CA LEU A 150 -1.54 -0.96 -11.87
C LEU A 150 -1.66 -1.44 -10.42
N GLY A 151 -1.39 -0.58 -9.45
CA GLY A 151 -1.38 -1.01 -8.06
C GLY A 151 -0.90 0.04 -7.07
N HIS A 152 -0.50 -0.45 -5.90
CA HIS A 152 0.04 0.38 -4.81
C HIS A 152 0.96 -0.44 -3.89
N SER A 153 1.98 0.22 -3.34
CA SER A 153 2.82 -0.31 -2.25
C SER A 153 2.32 0.14 -0.88
N GLY A 154 2.49 -0.66 0.16
CA GLY A 154 2.13 -0.30 1.53
C GLY A 154 3.33 -0.46 2.46
N GLU A 155 3.45 0.43 3.44
CA GLU A 155 4.47 0.32 4.48
C GLU A 155 3.92 0.91 5.78
N ILE A 156 3.97 0.10 6.83
CA ILE A 156 3.78 0.50 8.22
C ILE A 156 4.85 -0.21 9.05
N PRO A 157 5.23 0.29 10.24
CA PRO A 157 6.22 -0.39 11.06
C PRO A 157 5.89 -1.87 11.28
N GLY A 158 6.79 -2.76 10.83
CA GLY A 158 6.66 -4.21 10.94
C GLY A 158 6.05 -4.91 9.73
N PHE A 159 5.50 -4.19 8.74
CA PHE A 159 4.83 -4.78 7.59
C PHE A 159 5.04 -3.97 6.32
N ASN A 160 5.36 -4.64 5.22
CA ASN A 160 5.47 -4.03 3.90
C ASN A 160 4.74 -4.90 2.88
N THR A 161 4.01 -4.25 1.98
CA THR A 161 3.14 -4.92 1.01
C THR A 161 3.28 -4.30 -0.37
N SER A 162 2.99 -5.09 -1.40
CA SER A 162 2.82 -4.60 -2.76
C SER A 162 1.67 -5.35 -3.41
N LEU A 163 0.70 -4.63 -3.97
CA LEU A 163 -0.39 -5.21 -4.74
C LEU A 163 -0.42 -4.58 -6.12
N TYR A 164 -0.16 -5.38 -7.15
CA TYR A 164 -0.15 -4.91 -8.53
C TYR A 164 -0.86 -5.88 -9.46
N TYR A 165 -1.60 -5.32 -10.41
CA TYR A 165 -2.28 -6.00 -11.49
C TYR A 165 -1.62 -5.65 -12.82
N ASP A 166 -1.14 -6.65 -13.55
CA ASP A 166 -0.64 -6.47 -14.91
C ASP A 166 -1.81 -6.41 -15.90
N THR A 167 -2.02 -5.21 -16.42
CA THR A 167 -3.05 -4.91 -17.42
C THR A 167 -2.86 -5.64 -18.76
N ARG A 168 -1.67 -6.21 -19.00
CA ARG A 168 -1.32 -6.89 -20.26
C ARG A 168 -1.55 -8.39 -20.22
N SER A 169 -1.64 -8.99 -19.02
CA SER A 169 -1.75 -10.45 -18.84
C SER A 169 -2.85 -10.89 -17.88
N ASP A 170 -3.67 -9.97 -17.38
CA ASP A 170 -4.72 -10.25 -16.38
C ASP A 170 -4.16 -11.00 -15.16
N THR A 171 -3.00 -10.56 -14.68
CA THR A 171 -2.24 -11.21 -13.61
C THR A 171 -2.15 -10.29 -12.40
N THR A 172 -2.57 -10.76 -11.23
CA THR A 172 -2.39 -10.05 -9.96
C THR A 172 -1.23 -10.65 -9.18
N VAL A 173 -0.35 -9.80 -8.67
CA VAL A 173 0.72 -10.16 -7.74
C VAL A 173 0.48 -9.42 -6.43
N ALA A 174 0.35 -10.18 -5.33
CA ALA A 174 0.20 -9.67 -3.97
C ALA A 174 1.38 -10.19 -3.12
N ASN A 175 2.26 -9.30 -2.69
CA ASN A 175 3.37 -9.63 -1.80
C ASN A 175 3.10 -9.03 -0.42
N LEU A 176 3.21 -9.85 0.62
CA LEU A 176 3.05 -9.45 2.01
C LEU A 176 4.30 -9.89 2.77
N ALA A 177 5.07 -8.93 3.27
CA ALA A 177 6.23 -9.18 4.10
C ALA A 177 5.94 -8.74 5.54
N ASN A 178 6.31 -9.57 6.51
CA ASN A 178 6.22 -9.27 7.94
C ASN A 178 7.42 -8.45 8.45
N SER A 179 7.96 -7.61 7.58
CA SER A 179 8.99 -6.64 7.92
C SER A 179 8.99 -5.49 6.92
N ASP A 180 9.24 -4.29 7.41
CA ASP A 180 9.50 -3.05 6.68
C ASP A 180 11.00 -2.77 6.53
N ILE A 181 11.87 -3.66 7.03
CA ILE A 181 13.31 -3.42 7.06
C ILE A 181 13.88 -3.50 5.64
N LEU A 182 14.48 -2.39 5.20
CA LEU A 182 15.13 -2.31 3.90
C LEU A 182 16.35 -3.24 3.83
N SER A 183 16.65 -3.68 2.61
CA SER A 183 17.82 -4.52 2.31
C SER A 183 18.56 -4.01 1.08
N GLY A 184 19.83 -4.38 0.92
CA GLY A 184 20.72 -3.89 -0.13
C GLY A 184 21.57 -2.70 0.32
N ASP A 185 22.08 -1.95 -0.64
CA ASP A 185 23.00 -0.82 -0.44
C ASP A 185 22.22 0.44 0.03
N CYS A 186 21.64 0.38 1.22
CA CYS A 186 20.86 1.45 1.84
C CYS A 186 21.76 2.39 2.66
N THR A 187 21.99 3.61 2.18
CA THR A 187 22.90 4.57 2.83
C THR A 187 22.23 5.48 3.86
N GLN A 188 20.92 5.65 3.78
CA GLN A 188 20.15 6.58 4.63
C GLN A 188 19.21 5.87 5.61
N SER A 189 19.18 4.54 5.61
CA SER A 189 18.21 3.77 6.38
C SER A 189 18.86 2.55 7.01
N PRO A 190 18.48 2.19 8.24
CA PRO A 190 19.04 1.04 8.93
C PRO A 190 18.62 -0.27 8.24
N THR A 191 19.55 -1.22 8.21
CA THR A 191 19.33 -2.58 7.69
C THR A 191 19.68 -3.62 8.77
N LEU A 192 19.36 -4.89 8.52
CA LEU A 192 19.83 -5.99 9.36
C LEU A 192 21.36 -6.12 9.32
N LEU A 193 21.95 -6.76 10.34
CA LEU A 193 23.39 -7.11 10.33
C LEU A 193 23.74 -8.08 9.21
N SER A 194 22.84 -8.99 8.87
CA SER A 194 22.97 -9.95 7.76
C SER A 194 22.52 -9.37 6.41
N ASN A 195 22.49 -8.04 6.28
CA ASN A 195 22.04 -7.38 5.06
C ASN A 195 22.93 -7.77 3.86
N PRO A 196 22.34 -8.20 2.72
CA PRO A 196 23.11 -8.41 1.51
C PRO A 196 23.62 -7.08 0.95
N THR A 197 24.85 -7.09 0.42
CA THR A 197 25.48 -5.93 -0.26
C THR A 197 25.51 -6.15 -1.78
N GLN A 198 25.83 -5.09 -2.54
CA GLN A 198 25.87 -5.09 -4.02
C GLN A 198 24.50 -5.29 -4.67
N LEU A 199 23.43 -4.91 -3.96
CA LEU A 199 22.06 -4.94 -4.44
C LEU A 199 21.45 -3.55 -4.22
N PRO A 200 20.60 -3.04 -5.13
CA PRO A 200 19.90 -1.79 -4.89
C PRO A 200 19.12 -1.81 -3.58
N CYS A 201 19.13 -0.70 -2.84
CA CYS A 201 18.30 -0.54 -1.65
C CYS A 201 16.81 -0.71 -1.99
N MET A 202 16.11 -1.59 -1.28
CA MET A 202 14.72 -1.94 -1.58
C MET A 202 13.97 -2.42 -0.35
N ASP A 203 12.67 -2.13 -0.29
CA ASP A 203 11.76 -2.75 0.66
C ASP A 203 11.48 -4.23 0.30
N PRO A 204 11.14 -5.08 1.27
CA PRO A 204 11.01 -6.52 1.03
C PRO A 204 9.99 -6.89 -0.06
N ALA A 205 8.77 -6.32 -0.02
CA ALA A 205 7.70 -6.59 -0.98
C ALA A 205 8.04 -6.06 -2.38
N GLY A 206 8.64 -4.86 -2.48
CA GLY A 206 9.15 -4.32 -3.73
C GLY A 206 10.23 -5.20 -4.35
N ARG A 207 11.16 -5.72 -3.54
CA ARG A 207 12.21 -6.65 -4.02
C ARG A 207 11.59 -7.93 -4.58
N ILE A 208 10.60 -8.50 -3.89
CA ILE A 208 9.87 -9.69 -4.37
C ILE A 208 9.13 -9.38 -5.67
N LEU A 209 8.45 -8.23 -5.76
CA LEU A 209 7.74 -7.83 -6.97
C LEU A 209 8.66 -7.72 -8.19
N ILE A 210 9.84 -7.12 -8.05
CA ILE A 210 10.81 -7.03 -9.15
C ILE A 210 11.21 -8.43 -9.64
N ALA A 211 11.54 -9.34 -8.71
CA ALA A 211 11.93 -10.70 -9.07
C ALA A 211 10.78 -11.48 -9.75
N VAL A 212 9.57 -11.43 -9.18
CA VAL A 212 8.38 -12.11 -9.71
C VAL A 212 7.99 -11.54 -11.08
N SER A 213 7.94 -10.22 -11.22
CA SER A 213 7.57 -9.57 -12.49
C SER A 213 8.58 -9.88 -13.60
N ALA A 214 9.88 -9.95 -13.29
CA ALA A 214 10.90 -10.41 -14.23
C ALA A 214 10.71 -11.88 -14.64
N ALA A 215 10.42 -12.76 -13.68
CA ALA A 215 10.15 -14.18 -13.95
C ALA A 215 8.88 -14.38 -14.81
N LEU A 216 7.91 -13.47 -14.72
CA LEU A 216 6.72 -13.44 -15.57
C LEU A 216 6.98 -12.86 -16.97
N GLY A 217 8.21 -12.42 -17.29
CA GLY A 217 8.56 -11.78 -18.56
C GLY A 217 8.00 -10.36 -18.71
N ARG A 218 7.65 -9.72 -17.58
CA ARG A 218 6.92 -8.45 -17.49
C ARG A 218 7.56 -7.56 -16.42
N PRO A 219 8.84 -7.18 -16.55
CA PRO A 219 9.58 -6.55 -15.47
C PRO A 219 8.90 -5.27 -14.99
N PHE A 220 8.80 -5.13 -13.66
CA PHE A 220 8.41 -3.91 -12.98
C PHE A 220 9.67 -3.13 -12.62
N MET A 221 9.78 -1.88 -13.09
CA MET A 221 10.88 -0.99 -12.72
C MET A 221 10.35 0.13 -11.83
N PRO A 222 10.53 0.06 -10.50
CA PRO A 222 10.09 1.16 -9.64
C PRO A 222 10.85 2.44 -9.98
N ASN A 223 10.23 3.58 -9.75
CA ASN A 223 10.94 4.84 -9.73
C ASN A 223 12.07 4.77 -8.67
N PRO A 224 13.25 5.36 -8.94
CA PRO A 224 14.31 5.43 -7.94
C PRO A 224 13.76 6.04 -6.64
N LYS A 225 13.98 5.38 -5.49
CA LYS A 225 13.70 5.99 -4.19
C LYS A 225 14.69 7.15 -4.01
N SER A 226 14.18 8.38 -3.91
CA SER A 226 14.95 9.60 -3.61
C SER A 226 15.40 9.62 -2.15
#